data_AF-A0A2V9BLU5-F1
#
_entry.id   AF-A0A2V9BLU5-F1
#
_cell.length_a   1.000
_cell.length_b   1.000
_cell.length_c   1.000
_cell.angle_alpha   90.00
_cell.angle_beta   90.00
_cell.angle_gamma   90.00
#
_symmetry.space_group_name_H-M   'P 1'
#
loop_
_entity.id
_entity.type
_entity.pdbx_description
1 polymer ?
#
loop_
_entity_poly.entity_id
_entity_poly.type
_entity_poly.pdbx_seq_one_letter_code
_entity_poly.pdbx_strand_id
1 'polypeptide(L)'
;MLPAPDGGLMPNPRRQFLAQVSLGFLGAAVSLKAEAKPQEPSQPPPGAPSAFGTGPAVGPEVSPATFAEAEKLARVEFTPAERTLAADSWRVDMAALLERRTGPRNVALEPALAPFSRYDSVLPGQHAAARRDRFVRTNSDPGPLP
;
A
#
# COMPACT_ATOMS: atom_id res chain seq x y z
N MET A 1 58.92 -29.02 -54.05
CA MET A 1 58.89 -29.69 -52.73
C MET A 1 59.22 -28.62 -51.70
N LEU A 2 58.35 -28.01 -50.90
CA LEU A 2 56.93 -28.16 -50.50
C LEU A 2 56.40 -26.75 -50.10
N PRO A 3 55.09 -26.47 -50.18
CA PRO A 3 54.51 -25.17 -49.82
C PRO A 3 54.38 -24.96 -48.30
N ALA A 4 54.43 -23.70 -47.86
CA ALA A 4 54.10 -23.29 -46.49
C ALA A 4 52.60 -23.51 -46.22
N PRO A 5 52.18 -23.96 -45.02
CA PRO A 5 50.78 -24.13 -44.71
C PRO A 5 50.10 -22.78 -44.46
N ASP A 6 49.00 -22.54 -45.17
CA ASP A 6 48.05 -21.46 -44.93
C ASP A 6 47.58 -21.45 -43.47
N GLY A 7 47.85 -20.34 -42.77
CA GLY A 7 47.32 -20.05 -41.45
C GLY A 7 45.83 -19.69 -41.52
N GLY A 8 44.99 -20.69 -41.73
CA GLY A 8 43.54 -20.54 -41.66
C GLY A 8 43.09 -20.03 -40.29
N LEU A 9 42.33 -18.94 -40.28
CA LEU A 9 41.67 -18.38 -39.09
C LEU A 9 40.81 -19.46 -38.42
N MET A 10 41.32 -20.07 -37.35
CA MET A 10 40.55 -20.97 -36.51
C MET A 10 39.43 -20.17 -35.83
N PRO A 11 38.14 -20.55 -35.97
CA PRO A 11 37.04 -19.91 -35.27
C PRO A 11 37.28 -20.02 -33.75
N ASN A 12 37.24 -18.89 -33.04
CA ASN A 12 37.41 -18.91 -31.59
C ASN A 12 36.05 -19.21 -30.93
N PRO A 13 35.82 -20.44 -30.41
CA PRO A 13 34.51 -20.87 -29.92
C PRO A 13 34.03 -20.02 -28.73
N ARG A 14 34.96 -19.42 -27.96
CA ARG A 14 34.61 -18.51 -26.86
C ARG A 14 33.99 -17.20 -27.36
N ARG A 15 34.49 -16.63 -28.47
CA ARG A 15 33.93 -15.40 -29.05
C ARG A 15 32.56 -15.65 -29.66
N GLN A 16 32.37 -16.80 -30.32
CA GLN A 16 31.05 -17.19 -30.85
C GLN A 16 30.04 -17.39 -29.72
N PHE A 17 30.41 -18.12 -28.67
CA PHE A 17 29.55 -18.31 -27.51
C PHE A 17 29.13 -16.97 -26.86
N LEU A 18 30.09 -16.06 -26.62
CA LEU A 18 29.78 -14.75 -26.04
C LEU A 18 28.87 -13.91 -26.94
N ALA A 19 29.08 -13.92 -28.25
CA ALA A 19 28.22 -13.20 -29.19
C ALA A 19 26.79 -13.76 -29.18
N GLN A 20 26.67 -15.09 -29.16
CA GLN A 20 25.38 -15.79 -29.22
C GLN A 20 24.58 -15.65 -27.91
N VAL A 21 25.26 -15.72 -26.75
CA VAL A 21 24.64 -15.45 -25.44
C VAL A 21 24.21 -14.00 -25.31
N SER A 22 25.03 -13.05 -25.78
CA SER A 22 24.71 -11.61 -25.72
C SER A 22 23.49 -11.28 -26.59
N LEU A 23 23.38 -11.86 -27.79
CA LEU A 23 22.19 -11.72 -28.64
C LEU A 23 20.94 -12.36 -28.00
N GLY A 24 21.08 -13.56 -27.42
CA GLY A 24 19.97 -14.22 -26.73
C GLY A 24 19.44 -13.42 -25.55
N PHE A 25 20.33 -12.80 -24.77
CA PHE A 25 19.95 -11.95 -23.64
C PHE A 25 19.25 -10.65 -24.07
N LEU A 26 19.75 -9.96 -25.13
CA LEU A 26 19.07 -8.78 -25.67
C LEU A 26 17.68 -9.12 -26.23
N GLY A 27 17.52 -10.26 -26.91
CA GLY A 27 16.22 -10.70 -27.44
C GLY A 27 15.17 -10.91 -26.34
N ALA A 28 15.55 -11.51 -25.22
CA ALA A 28 14.65 -11.71 -24.08
C ALA A 28 14.19 -10.38 -23.45
N ALA A 29 15.08 -9.38 -23.35
CA ALA A 29 14.75 -8.08 -22.77
C ALA A 29 13.76 -7.27 -23.62
N VAL A 30 13.76 -7.44 -24.95
CA VAL A 30 12.80 -6.76 -25.85
C VAL A 30 11.43 -7.44 -25.79
N SER A 31 11.36 -8.77 -25.69
CA SER A 31 10.08 -9.49 -25.53
C SER A 31 9.37 -9.19 -24.22
N LEU A 32 10.10 -8.97 -23.12
CA LEU A 32 9.52 -8.58 -21.83
C LEU A 32 8.87 -7.18 -21.84
N LYS A 33 9.27 -6.32 -22.78
CA LYS A 33 8.71 -4.97 -22.94
C LYS A 33 7.51 -4.91 -23.89
N ALA A 34 7.29 -5.96 -24.68
CA ALA A 34 6.34 -5.92 -25.80
C ALA A 34 4.91 -6.34 -25.45
N GLU A 35 4.64 -7.02 -24.33
CA GLU A 35 3.27 -7.29 -23.89
C GLU A 35 3.16 -7.36 -22.36
N ALA A 36 3.13 -6.21 -21.70
CA ALA A 36 2.36 -6.10 -20.45
C ALA A 36 0.90 -5.87 -20.83
N LYS A 37 0.21 -6.92 -21.29
CA LYS A 37 -1.26 -6.90 -21.35
C LYS A 37 -1.80 -6.77 -19.93
N PRO A 38 -2.84 -5.96 -19.68
CA PRO A 38 -3.54 -5.98 -18.40
C PRO A 38 -3.95 -7.44 -18.12
N GLN A 39 -3.42 -8.00 -17.05
CA GLN A 39 -3.76 -9.35 -16.63
C GLN A 39 -5.22 -9.32 -16.21
N GLU A 40 -6.11 -9.94 -16.99
CA GLU A 40 -7.50 -10.10 -16.60
C GLU A 40 -7.53 -10.90 -15.29
N PRO A 41 -8.17 -10.40 -14.21
CA PRO A 41 -8.16 -11.10 -12.94
C PRO A 41 -8.81 -12.47 -13.12
N SER A 42 -8.05 -13.54 -12.89
CA SER A 42 -8.61 -14.88 -12.83
C SER A 42 -9.73 -14.91 -11.79
N GLN A 43 -10.92 -15.38 -12.18
CA GLN A 43 -12.08 -15.39 -11.29
C GLN A 43 -11.72 -16.19 -10.03
N PRO A 44 -11.73 -15.54 -8.84
CA PRO A 44 -11.30 -16.21 -7.62
C PRO A 44 -12.29 -17.34 -7.28
N PRO A 45 -11.85 -18.40 -6.58
CA PRO A 45 -12.72 -19.52 -6.25
C PRO A 45 -13.95 -19.04 -5.47
N PRO A 46 -15.12 -19.69 -5.63
CA PRO A 46 -16.33 -19.29 -4.92
C PRO A 46 -16.08 -19.13 -3.41
N GLY A 47 -16.48 -17.98 -2.85
CA GLY A 47 -16.30 -17.66 -1.44
C GLY A 47 -14.96 -17.02 -1.08
N ALA A 48 -14.01 -16.87 -2.01
CA ALA A 48 -12.81 -16.08 -1.78
C ALA A 48 -13.17 -14.60 -1.58
N PRO A 49 -12.62 -13.92 -0.55
CA PRO A 49 -12.84 -12.49 -0.37
C PRO A 49 -12.25 -11.71 -1.54
N SER A 50 -12.89 -10.59 -1.90
CA SER A 50 -12.33 -9.66 -2.88
C SER A 50 -10.96 -9.18 -2.40
N ALA A 51 -9.99 -9.16 -3.31
CA ALA A 51 -8.69 -8.56 -3.02
C ALA A 51 -8.83 -7.05 -2.80
N PHE A 52 -7.88 -6.49 -2.05
CA PHE A 52 -7.77 -5.05 -1.89
C PHE A 52 -7.47 -4.40 -3.25
N GLY A 53 -8.10 -3.26 -3.52
CA GLY A 53 -7.88 -2.50 -4.75
C GLY A 53 -8.44 -3.12 -6.04
N THR A 54 -9.26 -4.18 -5.95
CA THR A 54 -9.90 -4.79 -7.14
C THR A 54 -11.38 -4.44 -7.29
N GLY A 55 -11.87 -3.50 -6.47
CA GLY A 55 -13.25 -3.03 -6.51
C GLY A 55 -13.47 -1.98 -7.61
N PRO A 56 -14.74 -1.67 -7.94
CA PRO A 56 -15.04 -0.56 -8.84
C PRO A 56 -14.61 0.78 -8.20
N ALA A 57 -14.15 1.72 -9.02
CA ALA A 57 -13.86 3.08 -8.57
C ALA A 57 -15.15 3.81 -8.17
N VAL A 58 -15.26 4.24 -6.91
CA VAL A 58 -16.43 4.95 -6.37
C VAL A 58 -16.05 6.33 -5.81
N GLY A 59 -17.06 7.10 -5.39
CA GLY A 59 -16.88 8.44 -4.85
C GLY A 59 -16.65 9.52 -5.91
N PRO A 60 -16.22 10.72 -5.51
CA PRO A 60 -15.79 11.79 -6.41
C PRO A 60 -14.34 11.59 -6.88
N GLU A 61 -13.95 12.27 -7.96
CA GLU A 61 -12.54 12.36 -8.36
C GLU A 61 -11.74 13.14 -7.32
N VAL A 62 -10.51 12.69 -7.07
CA VAL A 62 -9.59 13.32 -6.10
C VAL A 62 -8.30 13.68 -6.82
N SER A 63 -7.81 14.88 -6.57
CA SER A 63 -6.62 15.41 -7.25
C SER A 63 -5.38 15.36 -6.35
N PRO A 64 -4.17 15.38 -6.93
CA PRO A 64 -2.93 15.54 -6.15
C PRO A 64 -2.92 16.83 -5.31
N ALA A 65 -3.58 17.89 -5.78
CA ALA A 65 -3.73 19.14 -5.02
C ALA A 65 -4.59 18.95 -3.75
N THR A 66 -5.61 18.09 -3.82
CA THR A 66 -6.42 17.73 -2.64
C THR A 66 -5.57 17.02 -1.59
N PHE A 67 -4.67 16.12 -2.01
CA PHE A 67 -3.71 15.49 -1.10
C PHE A 67 -2.72 16.49 -0.50
N ALA A 68 -2.24 17.46 -1.29
CA ALA A 68 -1.37 18.52 -0.77
C ALA A 68 -2.04 19.36 0.35
N GLU A 69 -3.36 19.57 0.30
CA GLU A 69 -4.09 20.21 1.40
C GLU A 69 -4.32 19.26 2.59
N ALA A 70 -4.63 17.99 2.32
CA ALA A 70 -4.83 16.98 3.36
C ALA A 70 -3.56 16.71 4.19
N GLU A 71 -2.40 16.71 3.54
CA GLU A 71 -1.08 16.57 4.17
C GLU A 71 -0.83 17.61 5.27
N LYS A 72 -1.29 18.84 5.07
CA LYS A 72 -1.18 19.91 6.08
C LYS A 72 -1.99 19.58 7.33
N LEU A 73 -3.19 19.02 7.16
CA LEU A 73 -4.06 18.63 8.27
C LEU A 73 -3.51 17.41 9.02
N ALA A 74 -2.98 16.43 8.28
CA ALA A 74 -2.41 15.21 8.83
C ALA A 74 -0.97 15.38 9.35
N ARG A 75 -0.31 16.51 9.04
CA ARG A 75 1.11 16.78 9.32
C ARG A 75 2.04 15.68 8.80
N VAL A 76 1.79 15.23 7.57
CA VAL A 76 2.65 14.30 6.83
C VAL A 76 3.12 14.97 5.54
N GLU A 77 4.24 14.53 5.01
CA GLU A 77 4.80 15.06 3.77
C GLU A 77 4.86 13.96 2.71
N PHE A 78 4.22 14.19 1.55
CA PHE A 78 4.39 13.37 0.37
C PHE A 78 5.21 14.08 -0.69
N THR A 79 6.02 13.31 -1.41
CA THR A 79 6.60 13.74 -2.67
C THR A 79 5.52 13.95 -3.73
N PRO A 80 5.79 14.74 -4.79
CA PRO A 80 4.82 14.92 -5.88
C PRO A 80 4.36 13.60 -6.52
N ALA A 81 5.25 12.61 -6.63
CA ALA A 81 4.92 11.30 -7.21
C ALA A 81 3.97 10.50 -6.30
N GLU A 82 4.18 10.53 -4.98
CA GLU A 82 3.31 9.88 -4.01
C GLU A 82 1.91 10.50 -3.97
N ARG A 83 1.81 11.84 -4.12
CA ARG A 83 0.51 12.52 -4.23
C ARG A 83 -0.27 12.08 -5.47
N THR A 84 0.42 11.96 -6.60
CA THR A 84 -0.20 11.47 -7.83
C THR A 84 -0.70 10.04 -7.65
N LEU A 85 0.14 9.16 -7.13
CA LEU A 85 -0.25 7.77 -6.88
C LEU A 85 -1.44 7.67 -5.91
N ALA A 86 -1.43 8.46 -4.83
CA ALA A 86 -2.51 8.47 -3.85
C ALA A 86 -3.83 8.98 -4.46
N ALA A 87 -3.77 10.01 -5.31
CA ALA A 87 -4.94 10.51 -6.03
C ALA A 87 -5.50 9.47 -7.00
N ASP A 88 -4.64 8.84 -7.79
CA ASP A 88 -5.02 7.87 -8.82
C ASP A 88 -5.66 6.61 -8.20
N SER A 89 -5.15 6.14 -7.05
CA SER A 89 -5.64 4.91 -6.41
C SER A 89 -6.82 5.13 -5.46
N TRP A 90 -7.06 6.37 -5.01
CA TRP A 90 -8.00 6.70 -3.93
C TRP A 90 -9.41 6.13 -4.11
N ARG A 91 -9.98 6.29 -5.31
CA ARG A 91 -11.36 5.90 -5.62
C ARG A 91 -11.59 4.39 -5.55
N VAL A 92 -10.54 3.62 -5.82
CA VAL A 92 -10.57 2.15 -5.85
C VAL A 92 -10.25 1.60 -4.46
N ASP A 93 -9.25 2.18 -3.79
CA ASP A 93 -8.69 1.62 -2.56
C ASP A 93 -9.41 2.09 -1.29
N MET A 94 -9.79 3.37 -1.22
CA MET A 94 -10.18 4.03 0.03
C MET A 94 -11.61 4.56 0.03
N ALA A 95 -12.10 5.08 -1.11
CA ALA A 95 -13.39 5.78 -1.15
C ALA A 95 -14.57 4.93 -0.65
N ALA A 96 -14.64 3.66 -1.07
CA ALA A 96 -15.71 2.74 -0.64
C ALA A 96 -15.73 2.50 0.88
N LEU A 97 -14.57 2.51 1.54
CA LEU A 97 -14.48 2.30 2.99
C LEU A 97 -14.99 3.52 3.75
N LEU A 98 -14.69 4.72 3.26
CA LEU A 98 -15.12 5.97 3.88
C LEU A 98 -16.61 6.25 3.67
N GLU A 99 -17.16 5.86 2.52
CA GLU A 99 -18.59 6.01 2.25
C GLU A 99 -19.46 5.28 3.28
N ARG A 100 -18.98 4.17 3.86
CA ARG A 100 -19.69 3.43 4.92
C ARG A 100 -19.96 4.28 6.17
N ARG A 101 -19.14 5.31 6.43
CA ARG A 101 -19.28 6.19 7.60
C ARG A 101 -20.15 7.42 7.30
N THR A 102 -19.83 8.14 6.23
CA THR A 102 -20.40 9.48 5.97
C THR A 102 -20.78 9.73 4.52
N GLY A 103 -20.74 8.70 3.66
CA GLY A 103 -21.06 8.83 2.24
C GLY A 103 -22.44 8.30 1.85
N PRO A 104 -22.75 8.27 0.54
CA PRO A 104 -24.05 7.83 0.02
C PRO A 104 -24.36 6.36 0.31
N ARG A 105 -23.33 5.54 0.52
CA ARG A 105 -23.44 4.11 0.85
C ARG A 105 -23.13 3.84 2.33
N ASN A 106 -23.59 4.73 3.21
CA ASN A 106 -23.37 4.57 4.63
C ASN A 106 -24.09 3.33 5.18
N VAL A 107 -23.58 2.81 6.30
CA VAL A 107 -24.20 1.73 7.05
C VAL A 107 -24.77 2.34 8.32
N ALA A 108 -26.10 2.25 8.49
CA ALA A 108 -26.73 2.68 9.72
C ALA A 108 -26.28 1.76 10.86
N LEU A 109 -25.71 2.37 11.91
CA LEU A 109 -25.35 1.69 13.15
C LEU A 109 -26.36 2.12 14.21
N GLU A 110 -27.03 1.15 14.83
CA GLU A 110 -28.01 1.42 15.87
C GLU A 110 -27.32 2.09 17.08
N PRO A 111 -27.97 3.03 17.78
CA PRO A 111 -27.35 3.73 18.92
C PRO A 111 -26.86 2.80 20.04
N ALA A 112 -27.48 1.62 20.17
CA ALA A 112 -27.14 0.61 21.16
C ALA A 112 -26.09 -0.41 20.67
N LEU A 113 -25.64 -0.31 19.41
CA LEU A 113 -24.66 -1.23 18.84
C LEU A 113 -23.31 -1.04 19.55
N ALA A 114 -22.86 -2.10 20.23
CA ALA A 114 -21.59 -2.07 20.94
C ALA A 114 -20.40 -1.98 19.94
N PRO A 115 -19.34 -1.23 20.29
CA PRO A 115 -18.12 -1.21 19.47
C PRO A 115 -17.46 -2.61 19.46
N PHE A 116 -16.72 -2.90 18.39
CA PHE A 116 -15.99 -4.17 18.24
C PHE A 116 -15.03 -4.45 19.41
N SER A 117 -14.39 -3.40 19.93
CA SER A 117 -13.55 -3.46 21.11
C SER A 117 -13.98 -2.43 22.13
N ARG A 118 -13.83 -2.78 23.41
CA ARG A 118 -13.99 -1.84 24.53
C ARG A 118 -12.64 -1.66 25.21
N TYR A 119 -12.36 -0.45 25.66
CA TYR A 119 -11.26 -0.20 26.58
C TYR A 119 -11.77 -0.32 28.02
N ASP A 120 -11.10 -1.13 28.82
CA ASP A 120 -11.37 -1.26 30.26
C ASP A 120 -10.14 -0.78 31.04
N SER A 121 -10.30 0.33 31.76
CA SER A 121 -9.22 0.92 32.56
C SER A 121 -8.98 0.16 33.88
N VAL A 122 -9.86 -0.77 34.25
CA VAL A 122 -9.78 -1.50 35.52
C VAL A 122 -9.06 -2.82 35.28
N LEU A 123 -7.93 -3.00 35.96
CA LEU A 123 -7.18 -4.26 35.86
C LEU A 123 -7.96 -5.41 36.52
N PRO A 124 -7.78 -6.66 36.06
CA PRO A 124 -8.37 -7.83 36.70
C PRO A 124 -8.10 -7.85 38.22
N GLY A 125 -9.14 -7.99 39.02
CA GLY A 125 -9.04 -7.99 40.49
C GLY A 125 -9.02 -6.62 41.15
N GLN A 126 -9.03 -5.53 40.38
CA GLN A 126 -9.23 -4.18 40.91
C GLN A 126 -10.70 -3.78 40.88
N HIS A 127 -11.09 -2.90 41.80
CA HIS A 127 -12.39 -2.26 41.75
C HIS A 127 -12.28 -0.92 41.04
N ALA A 128 -13.21 -0.64 40.14
CA ALA A 128 -13.38 0.70 39.59
C ALA A 128 -13.49 1.68 40.77
N ALA A 129 -12.75 2.79 40.71
CA ALA A 129 -12.93 3.86 41.68
C ALA A 129 -14.41 4.25 41.68
N ALA A 130 -14.99 4.46 42.87
CA ALA A 130 -16.40 4.81 43.00
C ALA A 130 -16.73 5.95 42.04
N ARG A 131 -17.73 5.75 41.17
CA ARG A 131 -18.22 6.76 40.23
C ARG A 131 -18.83 7.91 41.03
N ARG A 132 -17.98 8.82 41.47
CA ARG A 132 -18.37 10.13 41.95
C ARG A 132 -18.15 11.05 40.77
N ASP A 133 -19.14 11.82 40.37
CA ASP A 133 -19.03 12.88 39.35
C ASP A 133 -18.23 14.07 39.91
N ARG A 134 -17.07 13.78 40.50
CA ARG A 134 -16.17 14.73 41.14
C ARG A 134 -14.75 14.21 41.00
N PHE A 135 -13.95 14.94 40.24
CA PHE A 135 -12.50 14.77 40.28
C PHE A 135 -11.99 15.32 41.62
N VAL A 136 -11.48 14.43 42.48
CA VAL A 136 -10.78 14.82 43.71
C VAL A 136 -9.28 14.65 43.45
N ARG A 137 -8.58 15.78 43.31
CA ARG A 137 -7.12 15.76 43.19
C ARG A 137 -6.52 15.15 44.46
N THR A 138 -5.61 14.21 44.31
CA THR A 138 -4.81 13.71 45.44
C THR A 138 -3.97 14.86 46.00
N ASN A 139 -3.83 14.92 47.32
CA ASN A 139 -2.98 15.93 47.95
C ASN A 139 -1.55 15.74 47.45
N SER A 140 -1.09 16.66 46.60
CA SER A 140 0.27 16.69 46.09
C SER A 140 1.03 17.68 46.95
N ASP A 141 1.84 17.19 47.89
CA ASP A 141 2.83 17.99 48.61
C ASP A 141 4.20 17.74 47.96
N PRO A 142 4.59 18.53 46.95
CA PRO A 142 5.86 18.34 46.24
C PRO A 142 7.09 18.73 47.09
N GLY A 143 6.91 19.19 48.33
CA GLY A 143 7.98 19.80 49.12
C GLY A 143 8.40 21.18 48.60
N PRO A 144 9.30 21.88 49.31
CA PRO A 144 9.76 23.20 48.91
C PRO A 144 10.57 23.14 47.60
N LEU A 145 10.29 24.08 46.69
CA LEU A 145 11.05 24.26 45.45
C LEU A 145 12.48 24.78 45.75
N PRO A 146 13.49 24.40 44.94
CA PRO A 146 14.86 24.88 45.08
C PRO A 146 15.01 26.38 44.78
#